data_AF-A0A3D1ADX3-F1
#
_entry.id   AF-A0A3D1ADX3-F1
#
_cell.length_a   1.000
_cell.length_b   1.000
_cell.length_c   1.000
_cell.angle_alpha   90.00
_cell.angle_beta   90.00
_cell.angle_gamma   90.00
#
_symmetry.space_group_name_H-M   'P 1'
#
loop_
_entity.id
_entity.type
_entity.pdbx_description
1 polymer ?
#
loop_
_entity_poly.entity_id
_entity_poly.type
_entity_poly.pdbx_seq_one_letter_code
_entity_poly.pdbx_strand_id
1 'polypeptide(L)'
;MKRIFIIIMIIGLAHTVKAQDISCRYGFSYEISNDPHWGKNKPVITSVYPNSPAERAGIKPYDVITAVEGVPVTENVLDDIYLFLNPEGKEIVELTIKNFTNDERKIKIKKECKSTYSISEEQLATAFAMYAVEYTHERLFSCPFVTTQTKDEIDFSVFKSFDFFGGSSDQPELAKKINDIIKKELINRNLKYDPVNPDLTIQIYYSFNKNPNYKPKSPKRTNKEDKPEEDYSYVYRYDITRDRMAKFPFLPPNTIETEAEYILKLGFRMEDKKLQKGRIIWECEANEFMNESFSLENFAFVHIPLMCMQFPYMKYGRNVQFRLTKKKYNYTGINYNIDNISTIASVDPYSPAAQAGILPYDKIDAIADKRMDKTSAQYTSAYRLFLVNTLKLRDESTRFVDANGFPDCMYWDELKYPQVVKEFNNKKNLTVFSYLFQYAPFINPAGNNTCSFKLRRGKEKLEFILRPEIRTENTIVVE
;
A
#
# COMPACT_ATOMS: atom_id res chain seq x y z
N MET A 1 -73.78 22.79 23.89
CA MET A 1 -72.97 23.78 23.15
C MET A 1 -71.50 23.39 23.30
N LYS A 2 -70.95 22.57 22.38
CA LYS A 2 -69.88 22.94 21.43
C LYS A 2 -68.79 23.86 22.02
N ARG A 3 -67.62 23.30 22.33
CA ARG A 3 -66.33 23.86 21.87
C ARG A 3 -65.41 22.73 21.42
N ILE A 4 -64.98 22.89 20.19
CA ILE A 4 -64.20 22.01 19.33
C ILE A 4 -62.73 22.13 19.73
N PHE A 5 -62.04 21.01 19.95
CA PHE A 5 -60.58 20.95 19.92
C PHE A 5 -60.18 20.21 18.63
N ILE A 6 -59.64 20.97 17.67
CA ILE A 6 -59.05 20.45 16.44
C ILE A 6 -57.68 19.90 16.83
N ILE A 7 -57.54 18.57 16.82
CA ILE A 7 -56.25 17.90 16.86
C ILE A 7 -55.74 17.84 15.42
N ILE A 8 -54.77 18.69 15.09
CA ILE A 8 -54.05 18.63 13.82
C ILE A 8 -53.10 17.42 13.90
N MET A 9 -53.51 16.32 13.28
CA MET A 9 -52.68 15.15 13.04
C MET A 9 -51.72 15.50 11.89
N ILE A 10 -50.48 15.86 12.23
CA ILE A 10 -49.41 16.04 11.24
C ILE A 10 -49.05 14.65 10.72
N ILE A 11 -49.54 14.34 9.52
CA ILE A 11 -49.07 13.22 8.71
C ILE A 11 -47.64 13.55 8.30
N GLY A 12 -46.68 13.09 9.10
CA GLY A 12 -45.30 12.99 8.66
C GLY A 12 -45.23 11.88 7.62
N LEU A 13 -45.22 12.24 6.33
CA LEU A 13 -44.69 11.35 5.30
C LEU A 13 -43.26 11.03 5.73
N ALA A 14 -43.04 9.82 6.25
CA ALA A 14 -41.72 9.24 6.32
C ALA A 14 -41.25 9.06 4.87
N HIS A 15 -40.54 10.05 4.33
CA HIS A 15 -39.66 9.82 3.21
C HIS A 15 -38.62 8.83 3.70
N THR A 16 -38.83 7.55 3.41
CA THR A 16 -37.76 6.55 3.44
C THR A 16 -36.72 7.05 2.43
N VAL A 17 -35.70 7.76 2.92
CA VAL A 17 -34.48 7.97 2.15
C VAL A 17 -33.94 6.56 1.92
N LYS A 18 -34.18 6.01 0.72
CA LYS A 18 -33.46 4.82 0.30
C LYS A 18 -32.00 5.22 0.27
N ALA A 19 -31.22 4.72 1.23
CA ALA A 19 -29.77 4.77 1.13
C ALA A 19 -29.40 4.20 -0.25
N GLN A 20 -28.52 4.89 -0.96
CA GLN A 20 -28.13 4.48 -2.30
C GLN A 20 -27.29 3.19 -2.19
N ASP A 21 -27.74 2.08 -2.79
CA ASP A 21 -27.07 0.76 -2.76
C ASP A 21 -25.78 0.69 -3.60
N ILE A 22 -25.09 1.82 -3.73
CA ILE A 22 -23.92 2.04 -4.58
C ILE A 22 -22.88 2.80 -3.76
N SER A 23 -21.67 2.27 -3.68
CA SER A 23 -20.50 2.94 -3.12
C SER A 23 -19.59 3.41 -4.26
N CYS A 24 -19.25 4.70 -4.25
CA CYS A 24 -18.34 5.29 -5.23
C CYS A 24 -17.01 5.67 -4.58
N ARG A 25 -15.90 5.40 -5.28
CA ARG A 25 -14.54 5.73 -4.84
C ARG A 25 -13.75 6.36 -5.98
N TYR A 26 -12.75 7.17 -5.62
CA TYR A 26 -11.83 7.76 -6.58
C TYR A 26 -10.55 6.98 -6.78
N GLY A 27 -10.13 6.23 -5.77
CA GLY A 27 -8.83 5.57 -5.82
C GLY A 27 -7.71 6.26 -5.05
N PHE A 28 -8.00 7.07 -4.05
CA PHE A 28 -6.98 7.67 -3.19
C PHE A 28 -7.47 7.74 -1.74
N SER A 29 -6.53 7.87 -0.81
CA SER A 29 -6.81 8.29 0.57
C SER A 29 -6.23 9.68 0.83
N TYR A 30 -6.79 10.39 1.78
CA TYR A 30 -6.38 11.75 2.14
C TYR A 30 -6.56 11.99 3.63
N GLU A 31 -5.90 13.03 4.13
CA GLU A 31 -6.05 13.57 5.48
C GLU A 31 -6.19 15.08 5.42
N ILE A 32 -6.89 15.67 6.38
CA ILE A 32 -6.87 17.12 6.57
C ILE A 32 -5.58 17.47 7.29
N SER A 33 -4.66 18.15 6.58
CA SER A 33 -3.35 18.47 7.12
C SER A 33 -3.44 19.58 8.15
N ASN A 34 -2.80 19.34 9.30
CA ASN A 34 -2.49 20.37 10.29
C ASN A 34 -1.03 20.83 10.20
N ASP A 35 -0.25 20.31 9.25
CA ASP A 35 1.15 20.66 9.05
C ASP A 35 1.24 22.10 8.48
N PRO A 36 1.84 23.06 9.21
CA PRO A 36 1.98 24.42 8.72
C PRO A 36 2.86 24.52 7.46
N HIS A 37 3.66 23.50 7.18
CA HIS A 37 4.58 23.47 6.04
C HIS A 37 3.96 22.88 4.78
N TRP A 38 2.86 22.14 4.86
CA TRP A 38 2.26 21.52 3.69
C TRP A 38 0.74 21.35 3.80
N GLY A 39 0.01 22.14 3.02
CA GLY A 39 -1.44 21.99 2.88
C GLY A 39 -2.23 22.23 4.17
N LYS A 40 -1.75 23.08 5.09
CA LYS A 40 -2.45 23.46 6.32
C LYS A 40 -3.94 23.74 6.07
N ASN A 41 -4.81 23.08 6.82
CA ASN A 41 -6.27 23.14 6.72
C ASN A 41 -6.81 22.75 5.33
N LYS A 42 -6.16 21.81 4.64
CA LYS A 42 -6.59 21.26 3.35
C LYS A 42 -6.41 19.73 3.29
N PRO A 43 -7.19 19.04 2.44
CA PRO A 43 -6.96 17.64 2.12
C PRO A 43 -5.61 17.44 1.42
N VAL A 44 -4.75 16.62 2.01
CA VAL A 44 -3.50 16.15 1.42
C VAL A 44 -3.66 14.68 1.07
N ILE A 45 -3.40 14.33 -0.19
CA ILE A 45 -3.44 12.95 -0.65
C ILE A 45 -2.33 12.14 0.04
N THR A 46 -2.68 11.09 0.76
CA THR A 46 -1.72 10.26 1.49
C THR A 46 -1.35 8.98 0.72
N SER A 47 -2.27 8.47 -0.10
CA SER A 47 -1.98 7.36 -1.01
C SER A 47 -2.87 7.40 -2.25
N VAL A 48 -2.37 6.84 -3.35
CA VAL A 48 -3.13 6.63 -4.58
C VAL A 48 -3.11 5.13 -4.86
N TYR A 49 -4.30 4.54 -4.99
CA TYR A 49 -4.47 3.12 -5.20
C TYR A 49 -4.15 2.75 -6.66
N PRO A 50 -3.38 1.67 -6.92
CA PRO A 50 -3.08 1.24 -8.27
C PRO A 50 -4.35 0.82 -9.03
N ASN A 51 -4.32 0.95 -10.35
CA ASN A 51 -5.42 0.66 -11.27
C ASN A 51 -6.69 1.49 -11.04
N SER A 52 -6.61 2.55 -10.24
CA SER A 52 -7.77 3.36 -9.86
C SER A 52 -7.99 4.56 -10.79
N PRO A 53 -9.17 5.20 -10.75
CA PRO A 53 -9.38 6.44 -11.50
C PRO A 53 -8.42 7.56 -11.15
N ALA A 54 -8.03 7.69 -9.88
CA ALA A 54 -7.09 8.69 -9.40
C ALA A 54 -5.69 8.54 -10.00
N GLU A 55 -5.19 7.31 -10.06
CA GLU A 55 -3.91 6.98 -10.68
C GLU A 55 -3.93 7.35 -12.17
N ARG A 56 -4.98 6.94 -12.90
CA ARG A 56 -5.15 7.27 -14.33
C ARG A 56 -5.23 8.77 -14.59
N ALA A 57 -5.80 9.53 -13.65
CA ALA A 57 -5.88 10.98 -13.72
C ALA A 57 -4.55 11.70 -13.41
N GLY A 58 -3.54 10.94 -12.94
CA GLY A 58 -2.21 11.45 -12.61
C GLY A 58 -2.18 12.26 -11.32
N ILE A 59 -3.05 11.91 -10.35
CA ILE A 59 -2.91 12.34 -8.96
C ILE A 59 -1.73 11.59 -8.36
N LYS A 60 -0.97 12.27 -7.51
CA LYS A 60 0.16 11.70 -6.80
C LYS A 60 -0.01 11.87 -5.29
N PRO A 61 0.65 11.02 -4.47
CA PRO A 61 0.82 11.30 -3.05
C PRO A 61 1.35 12.72 -2.81
N TYR A 62 0.86 13.33 -1.75
CA TYR A 62 1.12 14.69 -1.28
C TYR A 62 0.58 15.83 -2.15
N ASP A 63 -0.18 15.54 -3.22
CA ASP A 63 -0.99 16.59 -3.86
C ASP A 63 -1.96 17.18 -2.83
N VAL A 64 -2.09 18.51 -2.81
CA VAL A 64 -3.00 19.24 -1.92
C VAL A 64 -4.25 19.61 -2.70
N ILE A 65 -5.43 19.17 -2.26
CA ILE A 65 -6.69 19.57 -2.87
C ILE A 65 -7.03 20.98 -2.37
N THR A 66 -7.10 21.93 -3.30
CA THR A 66 -7.35 23.34 -3.00
C THR A 66 -8.77 23.79 -3.36
N ALA A 67 -9.42 23.12 -4.30
CA ALA A 67 -10.83 23.33 -4.64
C ALA A 67 -11.47 22.04 -5.20
N VAL A 68 -12.79 21.92 -5.05
CA VAL A 68 -13.61 20.85 -5.63
C VAL A 68 -14.75 21.48 -6.41
N GLU A 69 -14.90 21.12 -7.69
CA GLU A 69 -15.90 21.72 -8.59
C GLU A 69 -15.81 23.26 -8.64
N GLY A 70 -14.59 23.80 -8.57
CA GLY A 70 -14.34 25.24 -8.53
C GLY A 70 -14.65 25.92 -7.18
N VAL A 71 -15.18 25.19 -6.19
CA VAL A 71 -15.42 25.70 -4.83
C VAL A 71 -14.12 25.54 -4.02
N PRO A 72 -13.50 26.64 -3.56
CA PRO A 72 -12.28 26.57 -2.76
C PRO A 72 -12.51 25.81 -1.45
N VAL A 73 -11.56 24.94 -1.10
CA VAL A 73 -11.55 24.28 0.21
C VAL A 73 -11.10 25.30 1.24
N THR A 74 -12.06 25.75 2.05
CA THR A 74 -11.94 26.68 3.17
C THR A 74 -12.34 25.98 4.46
N GLU A 75 -12.09 26.58 5.62
CA GLU A 75 -12.41 25.97 6.93
C GLU A 75 -13.88 25.54 7.04
N ASN A 76 -14.81 26.36 6.53
CA ASN A 76 -16.25 26.06 6.53
C ASN A 76 -16.63 24.84 5.66
N VAL A 77 -15.76 24.42 4.75
CA VAL A 77 -15.98 23.29 3.84
C VAL A 77 -15.37 22.00 4.38
N LEU A 78 -14.47 22.08 5.36
CA LEU A 78 -13.70 20.93 5.83
C LEU A 78 -14.56 19.85 6.48
N ASP A 79 -15.54 20.24 7.30
CA ASP A 79 -16.44 19.29 7.99
C ASP A 79 -17.25 18.46 6.98
N ASP A 80 -17.62 19.07 5.86
CA ASP A 80 -18.43 18.46 4.80
C ASP A 80 -17.60 18.02 3.58
N ILE A 81 -16.26 18.02 3.67
CA ILE A 81 -15.39 17.79 2.51
C ILE A 81 -15.65 16.46 1.81
N TYR A 82 -16.11 15.45 2.55
CA TYR A 82 -16.49 14.16 2.00
C TYR A 82 -17.72 14.25 1.06
N LEU A 83 -18.66 15.17 1.33
CA LEU A 83 -19.80 15.47 0.47
C LEU A 83 -19.35 16.22 -0.79
N PHE A 84 -18.44 17.18 -0.63
CA PHE A 84 -17.87 17.92 -1.76
C PHE A 84 -17.04 17.02 -2.67
N LEU A 85 -16.23 16.15 -2.07
CA LEU A 85 -15.45 15.16 -2.81
C LEU A 85 -16.36 14.13 -3.46
N ASN A 86 -17.52 13.76 -2.89
CA ASN A 86 -18.44 12.80 -3.50
C ASN A 86 -19.84 13.40 -3.74
N PRO A 87 -19.99 14.37 -4.66
CA PRO A 87 -21.26 15.05 -4.89
C PRO A 87 -22.27 14.09 -5.51
N GLU A 88 -23.51 14.09 -5.02
CA GLU A 88 -24.58 13.24 -5.52
C GLU A 88 -24.88 13.53 -7.00
N GLY A 89 -25.21 12.48 -7.76
CA GLY A 89 -25.61 12.59 -9.18
C GLY A 89 -24.48 12.96 -10.16
N LYS A 90 -23.26 13.28 -9.69
CA LYS A 90 -22.10 13.53 -10.54
C LYS A 90 -21.17 12.32 -10.59
N GLU A 91 -20.96 11.79 -11.80
CA GLU A 91 -20.03 10.68 -12.06
C GLU A 91 -18.58 11.18 -12.24
N ILE A 92 -18.40 12.40 -12.74
CA ILE A 92 -17.10 13.04 -12.94
C ILE A 92 -17.00 14.24 -12.00
N VAL A 93 -15.88 14.33 -11.29
CA VAL A 93 -15.56 15.45 -10.39
C VAL A 93 -14.26 16.11 -10.79
N GLU A 94 -14.25 17.44 -10.81
CA GLU A 94 -13.07 18.28 -11.01
C GLU A 94 -12.44 18.63 -9.66
N LEU A 95 -11.19 18.21 -9.48
CA LEU A 95 -10.34 18.63 -8.37
C LEU A 95 -9.35 19.68 -8.86
N THR A 96 -9.10 20.69 -8.05
CA THR A 96 -7.98 21.61 -8.23
C THR A 96 -6.90 21.25 -7.23
N ILE A 97 -5.73 20.85 -7.72
CA ILE A 97 -4.61 20.39 -6.90
C ILE A 97 -3.44 21.38 -6.93
N LYS A 98 -2.68 21.43 -5.84
CA LYS A 98 -1.43 22.16 -5.67
C LYS A 98 -0.31 21.19 -5.30
N ASN A 99 0.88 21.38 -5.88
CA ASN A 99 2.11 20.69 -5.51
C ASN A 99 3.34 21.57 -5.80
N PHE A 100 4.55 21.00 -5.74
CA PHE A 100 5.77 21.74 -6.01
C PHE A 100 5.81 22.34 -7.43
N THR A 101 5.36 21.64 -8.47
CA THR A 101 5.38 22.17 -9.84
C THR A 101 4.22 23.12 -10.14
N ASN A 102 3.02 22.81 -9.64
CA ASN A 102 1.80 23.49 -10.03
C ASN A 102 1.17 24.18 -8.82
N ASP A 103 1.06 25.50 -8.89
CA ASP A 103 0.30 26.24 -7.88
C ASP A 103 -1.22 26.01 -8.04
N GLU A 104 -1.67 25.68 -9.26
CA GLU A 104 -3.03 25.27 -9.58
C GLU A 104 -3.04 24.31 -10.78
N ARG A 105 -3.50 23.06 -10.59
CA ARG A 105 -3.76 22.10 -11.68
C ARG A 105 -5.15 21.51 -11.53
N LYS A 106 -5.99 21.67 -12.55
CA LYS A 106 -7.34 21.10 -12.60
C LYS A 106 -7.32 19.69 -13.19
N ILE A 107 -7.99 18.75 -12.53
CA ILE A 107 -8.03 17.33 -12.90
C ILE A 107 -9.47 16.84 -12.81
N LYS A 108 -9.98 16.22 -13.88
CA LYS A 108 -11.28 15.57 -13.89
C LYS A 108 -11.12 14.08 -13.63
N ILE A 109 -11.86 13.56 -12.65
CA ILE A 109 -11.76 12.18 -12.21
C ILE A 109 -13.15 11.56 -12.29
N LYS A 110 -13.22 10.42 -12.98
CA LYS A 110 -14.42 9.60 -13.04
C LYS A 110 -14.50 8.70 -11.81
N LYS A 111 -15.60 8.74 -11.06
CA LYS A 111 -15.84 7.84 -9.93
C LYS A 111 -15.92 6.39 -10.40
N GLU A 112 -15.36 5.48 -9.60
CA GLU A 112 -15.62 4.06 -9.71
C GLU A 112 -16.71 3.68 -8.71
N CYS A 113 -17.89 3.35 -9.23
CA CYS A 113 -19.07 3.05 -8.44
C CYS A 113 -19.41 1.57 -8.53
N LYS A 114 -19.57 0.91 -7.38
CA LYS A 114 -19.91 -0.52 -7.27
C LYS A 114 -21.13 -0.69 -6.37
N SER A 115 -21.92 -1.72 -6.60
CA SER A 115 -23.02 -2.04 -5.69
C SER A 115 -22.48 -2.44 -4.32
N THR A 116 -23.15 -2.02 -3.26
CA THR A 116 -22.85 -2.46 -1.88
C THR A 116 -23.06 -3.96 -1.69
N TYR A 117 -23.82 -4.61 -2.57
CA TYR A 117 -24.04 -6.06 -2.61
C TYR A 117 -23.03 -6.81 -3.48
N SER A 118 -21.96 -6.15 -3.94
CA SER A 118 -20.93 -6.75 -4.79
C SER A 118 -19.61 -6.98 -4.05
N ILE A 119 -18.96 -8.10 -4.32
CA ILE A 119 -17.61 -8.44 -3.89
C ILE A 119 -16.73 -8.54 -5.14
N SER A 120 -15.65 -7.76 -5.19
CA SER A 120 -14.70 -7.78 -6.31
C SER A 120 -13.72 -8.95 -6.21
N GLU A 121 -13.08 -9.28 -7.33
CA GLU A 121 -11.96 -10.24 -7.37
C GLU A 121 -10.78 -9.80 -6.48
N GLU A 122 -10.56 -8.49 -6.33
CA GLU A 122 -9.53 -7.94 -5.43
C GLU A 122 -9.84 -8.28 -3.95
N GLN A 123 -11.10 -8.11 -3.55
CA GLN A 123 -11.56 -8.44 -2.20
C GLN A 123 -11.49 -9.95 -1.95
N LEU A 124 -11.85 -10.77 -2.94
CA LEU A 124 -11.71 -12.22 -2.86
C LEU A 124 -10.24 -12.65 -2.81
N ALA A 125 -9.36 -12.04 -3.61
CA ALA A 125 -7.93 -12.33 -3.56
C ALA A 125 -7.35 -12.03 -2.17
N THR A 126 -7.78 -10.92 -1.55
CA THR A 126 -7.42 -10.59 -0.17
C THR A 126 -7.98 -11.61 0.82
N ALA A 127 -9.26 -11.98 0.70
CA ALA A 127 -9.91 -12.94 1.59
C ALA A 127 -9.29 -14.35 1.51
N PHE A 128 -8.78 -14.74 0.34
CA PHE A 128 -8.15 -16.04 0.09
C PHE A 128 -6.62 -15.94 -0.04
N ALA A 129 -6.00 -14.87 0.46
CA ALA A 129 -4.59 -14.54 0.26
C ALA A 129 -3.62 -15.67 0.59
N MET A 130 -3.90 -16.49 1.62
CA MET A 130 -3.03 -17.62 1.98
C MET A 130 -2.94 -18.71 0.90
N TYR A 131 -3.78 -18.71 -0.14
CA TYR A 131 -3.53 -19.55 -1.31
C TYR A 131 -2.21 -19.19 -2.01
N ALA A 132 -1.80 -17.92 -1.96
CA ALA A 132 -0.63 -17.40 -2.65
C ALA A 132 -0.04 -16.19 -1.89
N VAL A 133 0.32 -16.41 -0.61
CA VAL A 133 0.79 -15.35 0.30
C VAL A 133 2.13 -14.75 -0.14
N GLU A 134 2.85 -15.43 -1.03
CA GLU A 134 4.02 -14.93 -1.77
C GLU A 134 3.71 -13.64 -2.55
N TYR A 135 2.48 -13.53 -3.05
CA TYR A 135 2.07 -12.45 -3.94
C TYR A 135 0.98 -11.54 -3.35
N THR A 136 0.25 -12.01 -2.34
CA THR A 136 -0.82 -11.25 -1.68
C THR A 136 -0.62 -11.25 -0.17
N HIS A 137 -0.12 -10.14 0.37
CA HIS A 137 0.08 -9.95 1.81
C HIS A 137 0.22 -8.47 2.16
N GLU A 138 0.01 -8.17 3.44
CA GLU A 138 0.37 -6.89 4.04
C GLU A 138 1.42 -7.09 5.11
N ARG A 139 2.40 -6.20 5.19
CA ARG A 139 3.46 -6.26 6.21
C ARG A 139 3.72 -4.88 6.79
N LEU A 140 3.93 -4.86 8.09
CA LEU A 140 4.47 -3.69 8.78
C LEU A 140 5.97 -3.84 8.96
N PHE A 141 6.67 -2.73 8.81
CA PHE A 141 8.06 -2.62 9.24
C PHE A 141 8.34 -1.18 9.69
N SER A 142 9.34 -1.01 10.53
CA SER A 142 9.72 0.30 11.05
C SER A 142 11.16 0.62 10.70
N CYS A 143 11.43 1.91 10.51
CA CYS A 143 12.78 2.42 10.36
C CYS A 143 13.06 3.45 11.47
N PRO A 144 14.25 3.42 12.11
CA PRO A 144 14.63 4.35 13.17
C PRO A 144 15.06 5.71 12.57
N PHE A 145 14.22 6.25 11.69
CA PHE A 145 14.42 7.58 11.12
C PHE A 145 14.04 8.62 12.17
N VAL A 146 14.87 9.65 12.27
CA VAL A 146 14.59 10.87 13.00
C VAL A 146 14.42 11.97 11.96
N THR A 147 13.20 12.50 11.84
CA THR A 147 12.87 13.57 10.90
C THR A 147 12.54 14.84 11.68
N THR A 148 13.14 15.95 11.28
CA THR A 148 12.90 17.27 11.87
C THR A 148 12.54 18.27 10.76
N GLN A 149 11.71 19.24 11.10
CA GLN A 149 11.35 20.38 10.26
C GLN A 149 11.66 21.68 10.99
N THR A 150 11.75 22.78 10.23
CA THR A 150 11.83 24.12 10.81
C THR A 150 10.65 24.40 11.75
N LYS A 151 10.86 25.30 12.72
CA LYS A 151 9.77 25.80 13.58
C LYS A 151 9.00 26.96 12.94
N ASP A 152 9.57 27.57 11.90
CA ASP A 152 8.95 28.69 11.20
C ASP A 152 7.83 28.16 10.30
N GLU A 153 6.60 28.67 10.48
CA GLU A 153 5.43 28.26 9.70
C GLU A 153 5.52 28.74 8.24
N ILE A 154 6.19 27.95 7.40
CA ILE A 154 6.47 28.27 6.00
C ILE A 154 5.94 27.16 5.11
N ASP A 155 5.02 27.51 4.21
CA ASP A 155 4.55 26.59 3.16
C ASP A 155 5.72 26.21 2.25
N PHE A 156 6.14 24.94 2.29
CA PHE A 156 7.27 24.44 1.52
C PHE A 156 7.07 24.53 0.01
N SER A 157 5.84 24.69 -0.49
CA SER A 157 5.59 24.84 -1.92
C SER A 157 6.27 26.06 -2.54
N VAL A 158 6.76 27.01 -1.73
CA VAL A 158 7.58 28.14 -2.18
C VAL A 158 8.97 27.72 -2.68
N PHE A 159 9.48 26.57 -2.24
CA PHE A 159 10.77 26.02 -2.67
C PHE A 159 10.53 25.12 -3.88
N LYS A 160 11.01 25.53 -5.05
CA LYS A 160 10.76 24.89 -6.34
C LYS A 160 12.00 24.16 -6.87
N SER A 161 13.20 24.57 -6.43
CA SER A 161 14.46 24.02 -6.92
C SER A 161 15.46 23.65 -5.83
N PHE A 162 16.41 22.78 -6.17
CA PHE A 162 17.48 22.37 -5.27
C PHE A 162 18.81 22.12 -6.00
N ASP A 163 19.90 22.21 -5.24
CA ASP A 163 21.22 21.71 -5.62
C ASP A 163 21.90 21.03 -4.41
N PHE A 164 23.04 20.37 -4.63
CA PHE A 164 23.83 19.75 -3.58
C PHE A 164 24.95 20.66 -3.10
N PHE A 165 25.27 20.55 -1.81
CA PHE A 165 26.42 21.24 -1.24
C PHE A 165 27.72 20.78 -1.91
N GLY A 166 28.47 21.72 -2.49
CA GLY A 166 29.71 21.46 -3.23
C GLY A 166 30.98 21.28 -2.40
N GLY A 167 30.88 21.07 -1.09
CA GLY A 167 32.05 20.85 -0.23
C GLY A 167 32.76 19.52 -0.49
N SER A 168 34.03 19.43 -0.09
CA SER A 168 34.81 18.20 -0.19
C SER A 168 34.28 17.12 0.75
N SER A 169 34.11 15.91 0.23
CA SER A 169 33.87 14.69 1.02
C SER A 169 35.10 13.80 0.98
N ASP A 170 35.41 13.15 2.09
CA ASP A 170 36.49 12.14 2.17
C ASP A 170 36.20 10.89 1.31
N GLN A 171 34.94 10.71 0.89
CA GLN A 171 34.50 9.63 0.00
C GLN A 171 33.65 10.21 -1.15
N PRO A 172 34.27 10.87 -2.14
CA PRO A 172 33.55 11.64 -3.17
C PRO A 172 32.67 10.77 -4.08
N GLU A 173 33.08 9.54 -4.39
CA GLU A 173 32.28 8.61 -5.19
C GLU A 173 31.01 8.17 -4.46
N LEU A 174 31.11 7.84 -3.17
CA LEU A 174 29.95 7.48 -2.35
C LEU A 174 29.00 8.68 -2.22
N ALA A 175 29.54 9.87 -1.93
CA ALA A 175 28.76 11.09 -1.84
C ALA A 175 27.97 11.35 -3.13
N LYS A 176 28.60 11.19 -4.30
CA LYS A 176 27.94 11.31 -5.60
C LYS A 176 26.77 10.33 -5.75
N LYS A 177 26.98 9.05 -5.42
CA LYS A 177 25.92 8.04 -5.49
C LYS A 177 24.74 8.34 -4.56
N ILE A 178 25.02 8.78 -3.33
CA ILE A 178 23.99 9.21 -2.38
C ILE A 178 23.20 10.41 -2.95
N ASN A 179 23.90 11.41 -3.46
CA ASN A 179 23.29 12.58 -4.09
C ASN A 179 22.42 12.19 -5.29
N ASP A 180 22.86 11.26 -6.14
CA ASP A 180 22.09 10.79 -7.29
C ASP A 180 20.76 10.12 -6.86
N ILE A 181 20.77 9.37 -5.75
CA ILE A 181 19.56 8.77 -5.18
C ILE A 181 18.62 9.87 -4.65
N ILE A 182 19.13 10.82 -3.86
CA ILE A 182 18.33 11.94 -3.34
C ILE A 182 17.75 12.77 -4.48
N LYS A 183 18.56 13.05 -5.51
CA LYS A 183 18.16 13.82 -6.69
C LYS A 183 16.96 13.18 -7.37
N LYS A 184 17.00 11.86 -7.58
CA LYS A 184 15.89 11.10 -8.14
C LYS A 184 14.62 11.24 -7.29
N GLU A 185 14.74 11.11 -5.97
CA GLU A 185 13.61 11.20 -5.06
C GLU A 185 12.97 12.60 -4.98
N LEU A 186 13.78 13.66 -5.02
CA LEU A 186 13.27 15.04 -5.04
C LEU A 186 12.65 15.42 -6.39
N ILE A 187 13.22 14.96 -7.50
CA ILE A 187 12.61 15.13 -8.84
C ILE A 187 11.28 14.39 -8.93
N ASN A 188 11.19 13.16 -8.40
CA ASN A 188 9.93 12.41 -8.33
C ASN A 188 8.84 13.14 -7.53
N ARG A 189 9.26 14.00 -6.59
CA ARG A 189 8.41 14.91 -5.81
C ARG A 189 8.23 16.28 -6.45
N ASN A 190 8.48 16.40 -7.75
CA ASN A 190 8.21 17.60 -8.54
C ASN A 190 9.11 18.82 -8.19
N LEU A 191 10.25 18.61 -7.52
CA LEU A 191 11.30 19.64 -7.39
C LEU A 191 12.23 19.63 -8.60
N LYS A 192 12.77 20.80 -8.95
CA LYS A 192 13.70 20.96 -10.08
C LYS A 192 15.15 21.01 -9.58
N TYR A 193 16.04 20.24 -10.22
CA TYR A 193 17.47 20.41 -10.01
C TYR A 193 17.97 21.70 -10.69
N ASP A 194 18.59 22.62 -9.94
CA ASP A 194 19.13 23.89 -10.43
C ASP A 194 20.47 24.23 -9.76
N PRO A 195 21.61 23.95 -10.42
CA PRO A 195 22.93 24.18 -9.85
C PRO A 195 23.39 25.65 -9.88
N VAL A 196 22.59 26.56 -10.47
CA VAL A 196 22.97 27.97 -10.62
C VAL A 196 22.29 28.82 -9.56
N ASN A 197 20.97 28.65 -9.39
CA ASN A 197 20.20 29.42 -8.42
C ASN A 197 19.15 28.54 -7.71
N PRO A 198 19.58 27.60 -6.85
CA PRO A 198 18.68 26.72 -6.14
C PRO A 198 17.91 27.45 -5.04
N ASP A 199 16.65 27.09 -4.83
CA ASP A 199 15.90 27.51 -3.64
C ASP A 199 16.38 26.78 -2.36
N LEU A 200 16.88 25.54 -2.51
CA LEU A 200 17.38 24.67 -1.43
C LEU A 200 18.77 24.12 -1.70
N THR A 201 19.61 24.05 -0.68
CA THR A 201 20.88 23.28 -0.73
C THR A 201 20.76 22.01 0.09
N ILE A 202 21.02 20.87 -0.55
CA ILE A 202 21.00 19.56 0.09
C ILE A 202 22.40 19.24 0.60
N GLN A 203 22.51 18.94 1.89
CA GLN A 203 23.75 18.50 2.51
C GLN A 203 23.57 17.10 3.09
N ILE A 204 24.47 16.19 2.74
CA ILE A 204 24.50 14.82 3.23
C ILE A 204 25.57 14.64 4.30
N TYR A 205 25.37 13.69 5.18
CA TYR A 205 26.37 13.25 6.15
C TYR A 205 26.17 11.77 6.46
N TYR A 206 27.26 11.05 6.67
CA TYR A 206 27.22 9.61 6.89
C TYR A 206 28.47 9.11 7.61
N SER A 207 28.33 7.99 8.31
CA SER A 207 29.44 7.29 8.95
C SER A 207 29.13 5.82 9.11
N PHE A 208 30.16 4.98 9.01
CA PHE A 208 30.09 3.57 9.41
C PHE A 208 31.32 3.26 10.25
N ASN A 209 31.13 3.14 11.56
CA ASN A 209 32.22 3.05 12.52
C ASN A 209 32.03 1.86 13.46
N LYS A 210 33.14 1.30 13.93
CA LYS A 210 33.11 0.40 15.07
C LYS A 210 32.65 1.17 16.30
N ASN A 211 31.73 0.60 17.06
CA ASN A 211 31.19 1.20 18.26
C ASN A 211 32.25 1.20 19.39
N PRO A 212 32.69 2.37 19.88
CA PRO A 212 33.66 2.43 20.98
C PRO A 212 33.11 1.87 22.30
N ASN A 213 31.78 1.82 22.45
CA ASN A 213 31.09 1.34 23.64
C ASN A 213 30.75 -0.16 23.58
N TYR A 214 31.16 -0.86 22.52
CA TYR A 214 30.82 -2.26 22.32
C TYR A 214 31.39 -3.15 23.44
N LYS A 215 30.51 -3.93 24.06
CA LYS A 215 30.85 -4.93 25.08
C LYS A 215 30.40 -6.30 24.56
N PRO A 216 31.32 -7.14 24.06
CA PRO A 216 30.94 -8.46 23.59
C PRO A 216 30.28 -9.24 24.73
N LYS A 217 29.10 -9.82 24.48
CA LYS A 217 28.46 -10.73 25.43
C LYS A 217 29.45 -11.85 25.75
N SER A 218 29.73 -12.09 27.03
CA SER A 218 30.52 -13.26 27.42
C SER A 218 29.81 -14.51 26.89
N PRO A 219 30.53 -15.49 26.30
CA PRO A 219 29.90 -16.72 25.88
C PRO A 219 29.27 -17.37 27.12
N LYS A 220 27.95 -17.38 27.21
CA LYS A 220 27.25 -18.21 28.20
C LYS A 220 27.73 -19.64 27.94
N ARG A 221 28.23 -20.31 28.98
CA ARG A 221 28.37 -21.77 28.96
C ARG A 221 26.96 -22.35 28.87
N THR A 222 26.47 -22.59 27.66
CA THR A 222 25.25 -23.35 27.45
C THR A 222 25.57 -24.83 27.65
N ASN A 223 24.82 -25.49 28.53
CA ASN A 223 24.82 -26.95 28.59
C ASN A 223 24.38 -27.46 27.22
N LYS A 224 24.97 -28.57 26.75
CA LYS A 224 24.79 -29.18 25.42
C LYS A 224 23.36 -29.64 25.07
N GLU A 225 22.34 -29.24 25.82
CA GLU A 225 20.93 -29.61 25.59
C GLU A 225 20.01 -28.41 25.33
N ASP A 226 20.51 -27.18 25.48
CA ASP A 226 19.79 -26.01 25.00
C ASP A 226 20.07 -25.85 23.50
N LYS A 227 19.02 -25.88 22.68
CA LYS A 227 19.08 -25.48 21.26
C LYS A 227 19.94 -24.20 21.17
N PRO A 228 20.82 -24.06 20.16
CA PRO A 228 21.61 -22.85 20.03
C PRO A 228 20.68 -21.65 20.18
N GLU A 229 21.04 -20.73 21.09
CA GLU A 229 20.38 -19.43 21.28
C GLU A 229 20.68 -18.58 20.02
N GLU A 230 20.34 -19.09 18.84
CA GLU A 230 20.24 -18.36 17.59
C GLU A 230 18.84 -17.76 17.58
N ASP A 231 18.74 -16.45 17.78
CA ASP A 231 18.17 -15.61 16.73
C ASP A 231 18.45 -14.15 17.10
N TYR A 232 19.49 -13.56 16.50
CA TYR A 232 19.40 -12.12 16.25
C TYR A 232 18.23 -11.98 15.27
N SER A 233 17.02 -11.77 15.79
CA SER A 233 15.80 -11.68 14.99
C SER A 233 16.07 -10.71 13.84
N TYR A 234 16.27 -11.24 12.65
CA TYR A 234 16.73 -10.42 11.55
C TYR A 234 15.70 -9.34 11.27
N VAL A 235 16.19 -8.11 11.06
CA VAL A 235 15.30 -7.01 10.70
C VAL A 235 15.01 -7.11 9.21
N TYR A 236 13.75 -7.35 8.89
CA TYR A 236 13.27 -7.32 7.52
C TYR A 236 12.75 -5.94 7.18
N ARG A 237 13.20 -5.39 6.06
CA ARG A 237 12.68 -4.14 5.50
C ARG A 237 12.38 -4.30 4.03
N TYR A 238 11.50 -3.45 3.53
CA TYR A 238 11.17 -3.47 2.12
C TYR A 238 12.26 -2.78 1.28
N ASP A 239 12.88 -3.55 0.39
CA ASP A 239 13.79 -3.05 -0.64
C ASP A 239 12.95 -2.64 -1.86
N ILE A 240 12.59 -1.35 -1.92
CA ILE A 240 11.77 -0.79 -3.01
C ILE A 240 12.43 -1.02 -4.38
N THR A 241 13.77 -1.05 -4.42
CA THR A 241 14.53 -1.13 -5.67
C THR A 241 14.49 -2.51 -6.31
N ARG A 242 14.26 -3.54 -5.49
CA ARG A 242 14.15 -4.95 -5.91
C ARG A 242 12.76 -5.54 -5.71
N ASP A 243 11.80 -4.71 -5.30
CA ASP A 243 10.43 -5.10 -5.00
C ASP A 243 10.34 -6.35 -4.10
N ARG A 244 11.04 -6.34 -2.95
CA ARG A 244 11.03 -7.48 -2.02
C ARG A 244 11.29 -7.08 -0.57
N MET A 245 10.76 -7.88 0.35
CA MET A 245 11.24 -7.85 1.74
C MET A 245 12.65 -8.43 1.78
N ALA A 246 13.62 -7.63 2.19
CA ALA A 246 15.01 -7.99 2.30
C ALA A 246 15.41 -8.12 3.77
N LYS A 247 16.26 -9.11 4.03
CA LYS A 247 16.90 -9.35 5.32
C LYS A 247 18.09 -8.40 5.45
N PHE A 248 18.17 -7.67 6.56
CA PHE A 248 19.30 -6.80 6.86
C PHE A 248 20.02 -7.24 8.14
N PRO A 249 21.35 -7.05 8.23
CA PRO A 249 22.12 -7.35 9.43
C PRO A 249 21.98 -6.24 10.50
N PHE A 250 20.79 -5.67 10.62
CA PHE A 250 20.47 -4.71 11.68
C PHE A 250 20.06 -5.45 12.94
N LEU A 251 20.41 -4.87 14.08
CA LEU A 251 19.92 -5.27 15.37
C LEU A 251 18.50 -4.73 15.59
N PRO A 252 17.67 -5.42 16.38
CA PRO A 252 16.32 -4.95 16.69
C PRO A 252 16.29 -3.52 17.25
N PRO A 253 15.23 -2.74 17.01
CA PRO A 253 15.15 -1.33 17.43
C PRO A 253 15.35 -1.09 18.94
N ASN A 254 15.08 -2.08 19.79
CA ASN A 254 15.23 -2.00 21.25
C ASN A 254 16.60 -2.46 21.75
N THR A 255 17.54 -2.75 20.84
CA THR A 255 18.89 -3.17 21.21
C THR A 255 19.65 -2.00 21.85
N ILE A 256 20.28 -2.28 22.99
CA ILE A 256 21.11 -1.32 23.70
C ILE A 256 22.40 -1.10 22.89
N GLU A 257 22.84 0.14 22.74
CA GLU A 257 24.01 0.52 21.93
C GLU A 257 25.25 -0.34 22.24
N THR A 258 25.52 -0.66 23.52
CA THR A 258 26.69 -1.45 23.93
C THR A 258 26.73 -2.88 23.37
N GLU A 259 25.60 -3.39 22.88
CA GLU A 259 25.52 -4.72 22.24
C GLU A 259 25.85 -4.70 20.75
N ALA A 260 25.92 -3.52 20.13
CA ALA A 260 26.18 -3.35 18.71
C ALA A 260 27.68 -3.19 18.45
N GLU A 261 28.26 -4.03 17.59
CA GLU A 261 29.67 -3.87 17.21
C GLU A 261 29.89 -2.67 16.29
N TYR A 262 28.93 -2.34 15.43
CA TYR A 262 29.01 -1.24 14.47
C TYR A 262 27.80 -0.31 14.57
N ILE A 263 28.04 0.98 14.29
CA ILE A 263 27.02 2.01 14.18
C ILE A 263 27.07 2.58 12.77
N LEU A 264 25.93 2.52 12.07
CA LEU A 264 25.74 3.18 10.79
C LEU A 264 24.89 4.43 10.99
N LYS A 265 25.37 5.56 10.47
CA LYS A 265 24.61 6.80 10.38
C LYS A 265 24.54 7.27 8.94
N LEU A 266 23.35 7.69 8.50
CA LEU A 266 23.14 8.35 7.23
C LEU A 266 22.04 9.38 7.41
N GLY A 267 22.30 10.62 7.04
CA GLY A 267 21.30 11.66 7.03
C GLY A 267 21.53 12.67 5.93
N PHE A 268 20.48 13.44 5.65
CA PHE A 268 20.59 14.61 4.80
C PHE A 268 19.63 15.69 5.27
N ARG A 269 20.03 16.94 5.03
CA ARG A 269 19.28 18.14 5.40
C ARG A 269 19.13 19.07 4.21
N MET A 270 18.04 19.82 4.23
CA MET A 270 17.68 20.81 3.22
C MET A 270 17.82 22.19 3.84
N GLU A 271 18.78 22.97 3.36
CA GLU A 271 19.03 24.35 3.77
C GLU A 271 18.33 25.33 2.83
N ASP A 272 17.61 26.28 3.39
CA ASP A 272 16.97 27.38 2.68
C ASP A 272 18.04 28.33 2.08
N LYS A 273 17.92 28.62 0.78
CA LYS A 273 18.68 29.67 0.08
C LYS A 273 17.82 30.84 -0.41
N LYS A 274 16.50 30.70 -0.36
CA LYS A 274 15.51 31.61 -0.95
C LYS A 274 15.01 32.65 0.04
N LEU A 275 14.45 32.22 1.18
CA LEU A 275 13.77 33.10 2.13
C LEU A 275 14.73 33.53 3.24
N GLN A 276 15.42 32.58 3.86
CA GLN A 276 16.41 32.83 4.92
C GLN A 276 17.59 31.86 4.81
N LYS A 277 18.72 32.38 4.32
CA LYS A 277 19.95 31.60 4.12
C LYS A 277 20.42 30.93 5.42
N GLY A 278 20.74 29.64 5.35
CA GLY A 278 21.28 28.88 6.48
C GLY A 278 20.24 28.18 7.35
N ARG A 279 18.94 28.47 7.18
CA ARG A 279 17.88 27.78 7.92
C ARG A 279 17.69 26.37 7.38
N ILE A 280 17.70 25.36 8.26
CA ILE A 280 17.33 23.99 7.89
C ILE A 280 15.80 23.89 7.88
N ILE A 281 15.21 23.58 6.71
CA ILE A 281 13.76 23.42 6.58
C ILE A 281 13.29 22.00 6.88
N TRP A 282 14.13 21.00 6.58
CA TRP A 282 13.85 19.59 6.75
C TRP A 282 15.15 18.81 6.85
N GLU A 283 15.21 17.84 7.76
CA GLU A 283 16.34 16.93 7.95
C GLU A 283 15.81 15.55 8.31
N CYS A 284 16.44 14.52 7.76
CA CYS A 284 16.15 13.14 8.15
C CYS A 284 17.45 12.36 8.33
N GLU A 285 17.52 11.63 9.43
CA GLU A 285 18.67 10.83 9.83
C GLU A 285 18.23 9.40 10.17
N ALA A 286 19.00 8.41 9.73
CA ALA A 286 18.89 7.03 10.17
C ALA A 286 20.11 6.67 11.04
N ASN A 287 19.86 6.01 12.17
CA ASN A 287 20.87 5.43 13.04
C ASN A 287 20.59 3.94 13.20
N GLU A 288 21.51 3.08 12.72
CA GLU A 288 21.39 1.62 12.83
C GLU A 288 22.51 1.01 13.67
N PHE A 289 22.13 -0.04 14.38
CA PHE A 289 23.02 -0.90 15.14
C PHE A 289 23.21 -2.22 14.43
N MET A 290 24.46 -2.70 14.33
CA MET A 290 24.80 -3.86 13.51
C MET A 290 25.93 -4.68 14.15
N ASN A 291 25.96 -5.99 13.86
CA ASN A 291 27.05 -6.89 14.28
C ASN A 291 27.99 -7.29 13.13
N GLU A 292 27.65 -6.91 11.91
CA GLU A 292 28.41 -7.22 10.71
C GLU A 292 28.68 -5.95 9.91
N SER A 293 29.76 -5.98 9.12
CA SER A 293 30.08 -4.89 8.19
C SER A 293 28.98 -4.74 7.14
N PHE A 294 28.63 -3.50 6.79
CA PHE A 294 27.60 -3.22 5.79
C PHE A 294 27.94 -2.02 4.91
N SER A 295 27.51 -2.08 3.65
CA SER A 295 27.78 -1.03 2.68
C SER A 295 26.83 0.16 2.89
N LEU A 296 27.41 1.35 3.13
CA LEU A 296 26.69 2.62 3.15
C LEU A 296 25.96 2.89 1.82
N GLU A 297 26.53 2.47 0.70
CA GLU A 297 25.90 2.60 -0.62
C GLU A 297 24.62 1.76 -0.69
N ASN A 298 24.68 0.48 -0.29
CA ASN A 298 23.50 -0.38 -0.25
C ASN A 298 22.46 0.13 0.74
N PHE A 299 22.91 0.67 1.87
CA PHE A 299 22.02 1.28 2.86
C PHE A 299 21.28 2.49 2.26
N ALA A 300 22.02 3.43 1.68
CA ALA A 300 21.49 4.63 1.05
C ALA A 300 20.49 4.29 -0.08
N PHE A 301 20.85 3.33 -0.94
CA PHE A 301 20.02 2.90 -2.06
C PHE A 301 18.64 2.39 -1.64
N VAL A 302 18.55 1.69 -0.50
CA VAL A 302 17.29 1.18 0.04
C VAL A 302 16.54 2.23 0.87
N HIS A 303 17.25 2.99 1.71
CA HIS A 303 16.60 3.75 2.78
C HIS A 303 16.31 5.21 2.41
N ILE A 304 17.07 5.85 1.51
CA ILE A 304 16.77 7.24 1.11
C ILE A 304 15.38 7.39 0.49
N PRO A 305 14.90 6.49 -0.40
CA PRO A 305 13.52 6.54 -0.87
C PRO A 305 12.49 6.50 0.26
N LEU A 306 12.72 5.68 1.29
CA LEU A 306 11.87 5.59 2.49
C LEU A 306 11.94 6.86 3.34
N MET A 307 13.14 7.42 3.56
CA MET A 307 13.33 8.69 4.29
C MET A 307 12.56 9.83 3.62
N CYS A 308 12.58 9.89 2.28
CA CYS A 308 11.87 10.91 1.52
C CYS A 308 10.33 10.76 1.57
N MET A 309 9.76 9.63 2.03
CA MET A 309 8.30 9.47 2.15
C MET A 309 7.64 10.37 3.20
N GLN A 310 8.41 11.12 3.99
CA GLN A 310 7.89 12.16 4.88
C GLN A 310 8.21 13.59 4.41
N PHE A 311 8.68 13.75 3.17
CA PHE A 311 8.84 15.05 2.54
C PHE A 311 7.88 15.16 1.35
N PRO A 312 7.06 16.23 1.25
CA PRO A 312 7.05 17.42 2.13
C PRO A 312 6.17 17.29 3.39
N TYR A 313 5.32 16.26 3.45
CA TYR A 313 4.33 16.10 4.52
C TYR A 313 4.83 15.09 5.58
N MET A 314 5.15 15.60 6.77
CA MET A 314 5.71 14.80 7.86
C MET A 314 4.61 14.40 8.85
N LYS A 315 4.51 13.09 9.14
CA LYS A 315 3.58 12.57 10.15
C LYS A 315 4.27 12.20 11.46
N TYR A 316 5.47 11.63 11.36
CA TYR A 316 6.20 11.08 12.50
C TYR A 316 7.61 11.64 12.55
N GLY A 317 7.99 12.23 13.69
CA GLY A 317 9.36 12.71 13.89
C GLY A 317 10.37 11.60 14.21
N ARG A 318 9.91 10.41 14.63
CA ARG A 318 10.77 9.28 15.03
C ARG A 318 10.12 7.94 14.70
N ASN A 319 10.95 6.90 14.46
CA ASN A 319 10.53 5.50 14.34
C ASN A 319 9.37 5.30 13.35
N VAL A 320 9.58 5.75 12.12
CA VAL A 320 8.56 5.74 11.07
C VAL A 320 8.13 4.31 10.79
N GLN A 321 6.82 4.05 10.89
CA GLN A 321 6.21 2.79 10.51
C GLN A 321 5.72 2.87 9.06
N PHE A 322 5.94 1.78 8.34
CA PHE A 322 5.53 1.62 6.95
C PHE A 322 4.62 0.41 6.83
N ARG A 323 3.54 0.57 6.07
CA ARG A 323 2.71 -0.53 5.60
C ARG A 323 3.03 -0.81 4.15
N LEU A 324 3.51 -2.03 3.90
CA LEU A 324 3.63 -2.61 2.57
C LEU A 324 2.37 -3.42 2.28
N THR A 325 1.67 -3.09 1.21
CA THR A 325 0.57 -3.91 0.66
C THR A 325 1.00 -4.43 -0.69
N LYS A 326 1.09 -5.75 -0.80
CA LYS A 326 1.27 -6.47 -2.07
C LYS A 326 0.01 -7.23 -2.39
N LYS A 327 -0.51 -7.05 -3.60
CA LYS A 327 -1.57 -7.90 -4.15
C LYS A 327 -1.22 -8.24 -5.58
N LYS A 328 -1.38 -9.51 -5.94
CA LYS A 328 -1.34 -9.95 -7.33
C LYS A 328 -2.45 -10.95 -7.51
N TYR A 329 -3.26 -10.76 -8.55
CA TYR A 329 -4.39 -11.64 -8.80
C TYR A 329 -4.78 -11.60 -10.28
N ASN A 330 -5.41 -12.69 -10.73
CA ASN A 330 -6.10 -12.76 -12.01
C ASN A 330 -7.39 -11.95 -11.92
N TYR A 331 -7.51 -10.99 -12.83
CA TYR A 331 -8.64 -10.11 -12.99
C TYR A 331 -9.41 -10.48 -14.26
N THR A 332 -10.67 -10.84 -14.09
CA THR A 332 -11.64 -11.00 -15.18
C THR A 332 -12.62 -9.84 -15.26
N GLY A 333 -12.80 -9.08 -14.17
CA GLY A 333 -13.81 -8.01 -14.05
C GLY A 333 -15.17 -8.48 -13.54
N ILE A 334 -15.29 -9.73 -13.09
CA ILE A 334 -16.51 -10.24 -12.46
C ILE A 334 -16.58 -9.71 -11.03
N ASN A 335 -17.70 -9.11 -10.66
CA ASN A 335 -18.03 -8.84 -9.27
C ASN A 335 -19.16 -9.78 -8.84
N TYR A 336 -18.97 -10.45 -7.72
CA TYR A 336 -19.87 -11.48 -7.20
C TYR A 336 -20.90 -10.90 -6.26
N ASN A 337 -22.10 -11.47 -6.20
CA ASN A 337 -23.09 -11.05 -5.22
C ASN A 337 -22.71 -11.55 -3.82
N ILE A 338 -22.75 -10.68 -2.81
CA ILE A 338 -22.33 -10.99 -1.43
C ILE A 338 -23.22 -12.06 -0.76
N ASP A 339 -24.52 -12.01 -1.01
CA ASP A 339 -25.50 -12.92 -0.42
C ASP A 339 -25.52 -14.27 -1.13
N ASN A 340 -25.25 -14.27 -2.43
CA ASN A 340 -25.16 -15.45 -3.26
C ASN A 340 -23.93 -15.39 -4.17
N ILE A 341 -22.81 -15.87 -3.64
CA ILE A 341 -21.50 -15.80 -4.29
C ILE A 341 -21.44 -16.50 -5.65
N SER A 342 -22.40 -17.40 -5.99
CA SER A 342 -22.49 -18.02 -7.32
C SER A 342 -23.11 -17.11 -8.39
N THR A 343 -23.62 -15.93 -8.03
CA THR A 343 -24.29 -15.00 -8.95
C THR A 343 -23.40 -13.81 -9.24
N ILE A 344 -23.32 -13.42 -10.51
CA ILE A 344 -22.60 -12.22 -10.93
C ILE A 344 -23.45 -10.98 -10.60
N ALA A 345 -22.94 -10.10 -9.74
CA ALA A 345 -23.60 -8.84 -9.39
C ALA A 345 -23.40 -7.79 -10.48
N SER A 346 -22.18 -7.66 -10.99
CA SER A 346 -21.82 -6.74 -12.07
C SER A 346 -20.58 -7.22 -12.80
N VAL A 347 -20.39 -6.72 -14.01
CA VAL A 347 -19.18 -6.95 -14.81
C VAL A 347 -18.55 -5.60 -15.14
N ASP A 348 -17.28 -5.44 -14.80
CA ASP A 348 -16.55 -4.20 -15.03
C ASP A 348 -16.46 -3.91 -16.54
N PRO A 349 -16.74 -2.68 -17.00
CA PRO A 349 -16.65 -2.34 -18.42
C PRO A 349 -15.25 -2.59 -18.99
N TYR A 350 -15.20 -3.04 -20.24
CA TYR A 350 -13.96 -3.35 -20.98
C TYR A 350 -13.09 -4.48 -20.39
N SER A 351 -13.52 -5.13 -19.31
CA SER A 351 -12.82 -6.27 -18.69
C SER A 351 -12.85 -7.53 -19.57
N PRO A 352 -11.96 -8.52 -19.32
CA PRO A 352 -11.99 -9.80 -20.03
C PRO A 352 -13.36 -10.49 -20.01
N ALA A 353 -14.09 -10.44 -18.89
CA ALA A 353 -15.42 -11.01 -18.78
C ALA A 353 -16.45 -10.25 -19.63
N ALA A 354 -16.38 -8.91 -19.65
CA ALA A 354 -17.26 -8.08 -20.49
C ALA A 354 -17.02 -8.37 -21.98
N GLN A 355 -15.75 -8.45 -22.40
CA GLN A 355 -15.38 -8.76 -23.78
C GLN A 355 -15.85 -10.15 -24.22
N ALA A 356 -15.86 -11.12 -23.30
CA ALA A 356 -16.36 -12.47 -23.56
C ALA A 356 -17.89 -12.57 -23.60
N GLY A 357 -18.63 -11.54 -23.17
CA GLY A 357 -20.10 -11.53 -23.15
C GLY A 357 -20.73 -12.14 -21.89
N ILE A 358 -19.98 -12.20 -20.79
CA ILE A 358 -20.52 -12.50 -19.47
C ILE A 358 -21.32 -11.29 -18.99
N LEU A 359 -22.51 -11.53 -18.44
CA LEU A 359 -23.45 -10.48 -18.04
C LEU A 359 -23.76 -10.52 -16.55
N PRO A 360 -24.20 -9.39 -15.96
CA PRO A 360 -24.82 -9.39 -14.65
C PRO A 360 -25.97 -10.40 -14.56
N TYR A 361 -26.16 -10.96 -13.38
CA TYR A 361 -27.15 -12.00 -13.04
C TYR A 361 -26.93 -13.39 -13.67
N ASP A 362 -25.90 -13.57 -14.50
CA ASP A 362 -25.45 -14.92 -14.86
C ASP A 362 -25.08 -15.69 -13.59
N LYS A 363 -25.47 -16.97 -13.53
CA LYS A 363 -25.15 -17.86 -12.41
C LYS A 363 -23.98 -18.74 -12.78
N ILE A 364 -22.91 -18.70 -12.00
CA ILE A 364 -21.74 -19.54 -12.16
C ILE A 364 -22.04 -20.93 -11.60
N ASP A 365 -22.00 -21.95 -12.45
CA ASP A 365 -22.12 -23.35 -12.04
C ASP A 365 -20.76 -23.95 -11.65
N ALA A 366 -19.70 -23.55 -12.36
CA ALA A 366 -18.34 -23.98 -12.08
C ALA A 366 -17.32 -22.99 -12.66
N ILE A 367 -16.16 -22.92 -12.01
CA ILE A 367 -14.95 -22.28 -12.52
C ILE A 367 -13.93 -23.40 -12.73
N ALA A 368 -13.43 -23.52 -13.96
CA ALA A 368 -12.73 -24.69 -14.46
C ALA A 368 -13.52 -26.00 -14.22
N ASP A 369 -12.98 -26.92 -13.42
CA ASP A 369 -13.61 -28.18 -13.03
C ASP A 369 -14.20 -28.16 -11.61
N LYS A 370 -14.20 -26.99 -10.94
CA LYS A 370 -14.63 -26.79 -9.54
C LYS A 370 -16.02 -26.17 -9.50
N ARG A 371 -16.96 -26.90 -8.90
CA ARG A 371 -18.37 -26.46 -8.80
C ARG A 371 -18.53 -25.28 -7.84
N MET A 372 -19.43 -24.37 -8.20
CA MET A 372 -19.78 -23.20 -7.42
C MET A 372 -21.17 -23.36 -6.76
N ASP A 373 -21.36 -24.46 -6.02
CA ASP A 373 -22.65 -24.90 -5.47
C ASP A 373 -22.75 -24.87 -3.94
N LYS A 374 -21.87 -24.09 -3.29
CA LYS A 374 -21.79 -23.95 -1.82
C LYS A 374 -22.07 -22.51 -1.38
N THR A 375 -22.43 -22.35 -0.12
CA THR A 375 -22.63 -21.02 0.50
C THR A 375 -21.29 -20.37 0.85
N SER A 376 -21.28 -19.05 1.03
CA SER A 376 -20.09 -18.30 1.47
C SER A 376 -19.48 -18.90 2.76
N ALA A 377 -20.33 -19.24 3.74
CA ALA A 377 -19.90 -19.86 5.00
C ALA A 377 -19.24 -21.24 4.79
N GLN A 378 -19.72 -22.04 3.84
CA GLN A 378 -19.12 -23.33 3.52
C GLN A 378 -17.75 -23.16 2.85
N TYR A 379 -17.59 -22.19 1.94
CA TYR A 379 -16.30 -21.86 1.36
C TYR A 379 -15.31 -21.36 2.42
N THR A 380 -15.74 -20.49 3.34
CA THR A 380 -14.89 -20.03 4.45
C THR A 380 -14.43 -21.18 5.35
N SER A 381 -15.34 -22.09 5.72
CA SER A 381 -14.99 -23.26 6.54
C SER A 381 -14.01 -24.20 5.83
N ALA A 382 -14.23 -24.46 4.54
CA ALA A 382 -13.33 -25.29 3.74
C ALA A 382 -11.96 -24.64 3.53
N TYR A 383 -11.91 -23.32 3.37
CA TYR A 383 -10.66 -22.57 3.31
C TYR A 383 -9.85 -22.72 4.60
N ARG A 384 -10.46 -22.51 5.77
CA ARG A 384 -9.80 -22.70 7.07
C ARG A 384 -9.25 -24.11 7.23
N LEU A 385 -10.05 -25.12 6.86
CA LEU A 385 -9.62 -26.51 6.91
C LEU A 385 -8.47 -26.81 5.93
N PHE A 386 -8.52 -26.24 4.72
CA PHE A 386 -7.43 -26.31 3.76
C PHE A 386 -6.14 -25.75 4.36
N LEU A 387 -6.17 -24.59 5.01
CA LEU A 387 -4.98 -24.00 5.65
C LEU A 387 -4.38 -24.92 6.71
N VAL A 388 -5.21 -25.49 7.60
CA VAL A 388 -4.75 -26.42 8.63
C VAL A 388 -4.13 -27.68 8.01
N ASN A 389 -4.79 -28.28 7.03
CA ASN A 389 -4.35 -29.54 6.43
C ASN A 389 -3.08 -29.39 5.59
N THR A 390 -2.85 -28.19 5.05
CA THR A 390 -1.72 -27.88 4.17
C THR A 390 -0.56 -27.20 4.89
N LEU A 391 -0.66 -26.96 6.20
CA LEU A 391 0.40 -26.30 6.98
C LEU A 391 1.77 -26.99 6.83
N LYS A 392 1.80 -28.33 6.77
CA LYS A 392 3.00 -29.15 6.54
C LYS A 392 3.68 -28.94 5.18
N LEU A 393 2.99 -28.29 4.24
CA LEU A 393 3.49 -27.98 2.89
C LEU A 393 4.13 -26.58 2.83
N ARG A 394 4.17 -25.85 3.94
CA ARG A 394 4.80 -24.53 4.05
C ARG A 394 6.29 -24.63 4.33
N ASP A 395 7.01 -23.58 3.96
CA ASP A 395 8.41 -23.37 4.31
C ASP A 395 8.52 -22.53 5.58
N GLU A 396 8.93 -23.16 6.69
CA GLU A 396 9.08 -22.51 7.99
C GLU A 396 10.14 -21.39 7.97
N SER A 397 11.13 -21.44 7.08
CA SER A 397 12.17 -20.42 6.97
C SER A 397 11.65 -19.07 6.45
N THR A 398 10.46 -19.07 5.86
CA THR A 398 9.81 -17.89 5.28
C THR A 398 8.82 -17.23 6.23
N ARG A 399 8.73 -17.69 7.48
CA ARG A 399 7.72 -17.22 8.44
C ARG A 399 7.80 -15.71 8.68
N PHE A 400 6.65 -15.03 8.65
CA PHE A 400 6.54 -13.62 9.01
C PHE A 400 5.19 -13.28 9.66
N VAL A 401 5.17 -12.14 10.35
CA VAL A 401 3.95 -11.53 10.91
C VAL A 401 3.35 -10.58 9.87
N ASP A 402 2.06 -10.75 9.54
CA ASP A 402 1.36 -9.82 8.65
C ASP A 402 0.98 -8.51 9.36
N ALA A 403 0.46 -7.55 8.59
CA ALA A 403 0.07 -6.25 9.14
C ALA A 403 -1.14 -6.29 10.09
N ASN A 404 -1.87 -7.41 10.17
CA ASN A 404 -2.98 -7.61 11.10
C ASN A 404 -2.53 -8.37 12.37
N GLY A 405 -1.25 -8.70 12.48
CA GLY A 405 -0.68 -9.41 13.63
C GLY A 405 -0.76 -10.93 13.56
N PHE A 406 -1.11 -11.52 12.41
CA PHE A 406 -1.07 -12.97 12.23
C PHE A 406 0.39 -13.44 12.08
N PRO A 407 0.93 -14.25 13.00
CA PRO A 407 2.37 -14.49 13.09
C PRO A 407 2.90 -15.62 12.20
N ASP A 408 2.01 -16.41 11.60
CA ASP A 408 2.34 -17.66 10.94
C ASP A 408 2.15 -17.60 9.41
N CYS A 409 2.33 -16.43 8.79
CA CYS A 409 2.41 -16.35 7.33
C CYS A 409 3.67 -17.06 6.85
N MET A 410 3.51 -18.05 5.98
CA MET A 410 4.63 -18.79 5.38
C MET A 410 4.36 -19.02 3.91
N TYR A 411 5.39 -18.94 3.08
CA TYR A 411 5.32 -19.35 1.68
C TYR A 411 5.17 -20.88 1.57
N TRP A 412 4.73 -21.33 0.42
CA TRP A 412 4.78 -22.74 0.06
C TRP A 412 6.23 -23.19 -0.11
N ASP A 413 6.53 -24.38 0.38
CA ASP A 413 7.82 -25.04 0.16
C ASP A 413 7.94 -25.42 -1.33
N GLU A 414 8.93 -24.88 -2.02
CA GLU A 414 9.15 -25.09 -3.46
C GLU A 414 9.27 -26.57 -3.83
N LEU A 415 9.88 -27.39 -2.96
CA LEU A 415 10.03 -28.82 -3.16
C LEU A 415 8.70 -29.58 -3.02
N LYS A 416 7.68 -28.94 -2.43
CA LYS A 416 6.35 -29.50 -2.19
C LYS A 416 5.27 -28.96 -3.12
N TYR A 417 5.61 -28.16 -4.13
CA TYR A 417 4.64 -27.63 -5.10
C TYR A 417 3.76 -28.72 -5.75
N PRO A 418 4.27 -29.91 -6.14
CA PRO A 418 3.41 -30.97 -6.67
C PRO A 418 2.31 -31.44 -5.69
N GLN A 419 2.60 -31.45 -4.39
CA GLN A 419 1.66 -31.80 -3.33
C GLN A 419 0.64 -30.66 -3.13
N VAL A 420 1.10 -29.41 -3.16
CA VAL A 420 0.23 -28.22 -3.09
C VAL A 420 -0.78 -28.22 -4.24
N VAL A 421 -0.33 -28.49 -5.47
CA VAL A 421 -1.20 -28.63 -6.65
C VAL A 421 -2.25 -29.73 -6.47
N LYS A 422 -1.88 -30.88 -5.89
CA LYS A 422 -2.83 -31.97 -5.59
C LYS A 422 -3.92 -31.51 -4.62
N GLU A 423 -3.57 -30.73 -3.60
CA GLU A 423 -4.54 -30.18 -2.65
C GLU A 423 -5.46 -29.13 -3.31
N PHE A 424 -4.95 -28.30 -4.22
CA PHE A 424 -5.78 -27.38 -4.99
C PHE A 424 -6.73 -28.07 -5.97
N ASN A 425 -6.36 -29.24 -6.50
CA ASN A 425 -7.21 -30.02 -7.41
C ASN A 425 -8.16 -30.99 -6.69
N ASN A 426 -7.96 -31.20 -5.38
CA ASN A 426 -8.87 -31.99 -4.57
C ASN A 426 -10.20 -31.24 -4.39
N LYS A 427 -11.25 -31.73 -5.06
CA LYS A 427 -12.60 -31.13 -5.04
C LYS A 427 -13.20 -31.01 -3.63
N LYS A 428 -12.74 -31.80 -2.66
CA LYS A 428 -13.18 -31.69 -1.25
C LYS A 428 -12.72 -30.41 -0.56
N ASN A 429 -11.64 -29.77 -1.06
CA ASN A 429 -11.08 -28.55 -0.48
C ASN A 429 -11.81 -27.28 -0.94
N LEU A 430 -12.77 -27.38 -1.87
CA LEU A 430 -13.61 -26.27 -2.33
C LEU A 430 -12.83 -25.01 -2.78
N THR A 431 -11.69 -25.21 -3.42
CA THR A 431 -10.74 -24.17 -3.87
C THR A 431 -11.19 -23.44 -5.14
N VAL A 432 -12.49 -23.18 -5.31
CA VAL A 432 -13.04 -22.60 -6.54
C VAL A 432 -12.42 -21.24 -6.87
N PHE A 433 -12.13 -20.42 -5.85
CA PHE A 433 -11.48 -19.11 -5.99
C PHE A 433 -9.97 -19.18 -6.24
N SER A 434 -9.36 -20.37 -6.32
CA SER A 434 -7.94 -20.48 -6.65
C SER A 434 -7.62 -20.00 -8.08
N TYR A 435 -8.64 -19.80 -8.93
CA TYR A 435 -8.44 -19.21 -10.27
C TYR A 435 -7.81 -17.81 -10.19
N LEU A 436 -8.06 -17.07 -9.10
CA LEU A 436 -7.46 -15.76 -8.82
C LEU A 436 -5.93 -15.81 -8.77
N PHE A 437 -5.36 -16.98 -8.54
CA PHE A 437 -3.92 -17.18 -8.43
C PHE A 437 -3.40 -18.23 -9.42
N GLN A 438 -4.14 -18.49 -10.51
CA GLN A 438 -3.81 -19.52 -11.50
C GLN A 438 -2.55 -19.22 -12.33
N TYR A 439 -1.98 -18.02 -12.22
CA TYR A 439 -0.66 -17.73 -12.77
C TYR A 439 0.48 -18.35 -11.91
N ALA A 440 0.20 -18.76 -10.68
CA ALA A 440 1.21 -19.28 -9.76
C ALA A 440 1.51 -20.77 -10.03
N PRO A 441 2.80 -21.17 -10.05
CA PRO A 441 3.19 -22.53 -10.41
C PRO A 441 2.71 -23.61 -9.43
N PHE A 442 2.54 -23.25 -8.15
CA PHE A 442 2.01 -24.13 -7.10
C PHE A 442 0.49 -24.30 -7.15
N ILE A 443 -0.21 -23.59 -8.03
CA ILE A 443 -1.65 -23.78 -8.32
C ILE A 443 -1.84 -24.37 -9.72
N ASN A 444 -1.09 -23.88 -10.70
CA ASN A 444 -1.19 -24.28 -12.09
C ASN A 444 0.21 -24.44 -12.72
N PRO A 445 0.77 -25.66 -12.67
CA PRO A 445 2.11 -25.91 -13.19
C PRO A 445 2.18 -25.87 -14.72
N ALA A 446 1.04 -25.95 -15.42
CA ALA A 446 1.00 -25.93 -16.88
C ALA A 446 1.31 -24.53 -17.46
N GLY A 447 1.31 -23.47 -16.65
CA GLY A 447 1.62 -22.10 -17.08
C GLY A 447 0.60 -21.44 -18.01
N ASN A 448 -0.39 -22.17 -18.52
CA ASN A 448 -1.49 -21.58 -19.28
C ASN A 448 -2.48 -20.87 -18.35
N ASN A 449 -2.45 -19.54 -18.36
CA ASN A 449 -3.31 -18.70 -17.53
C ASN A 449 -4.67 -18.42 -18.20
N THR A 450 -5.38 -19.47 -18.61
CA THR A 450 -6.77 -19.39 -19.07
C THR A 450 -7.68 -20.13 -18.10
N CYS A 451 -8.86 -19.58 -17.87
CA CYS A 451 -9.85 -20.16 -16.96
C CYS A 451 -11.20 -20.29 -17.68
N SER A 452 -11.86 -21.46 -17.57
CA SER A 452 -13.21 -21.62 -18.10
C SER A 452 -14.26 -21.30 -17.04
N PHE A 453 -15.31 -20.59 -17.43
CA PHE A 453 -16.47 -20.26 -16.60
C PHE A 453 -17.68 -20.95 -17.20
N LYS A 454 -18.24 -21.90 -16.46
CA LYS A 454 -19.49 -22.58 -16.83
C LYS A 454 -20.63 -21.87 -16.13
N LEU A 455 -21.51 -21.26 -16.91
CA LEU A 455 -22.54 -20.37 -16.44
C LEU A 455 -23.94 -20.86 -16.85
N ARG A 456 -24.96 -20.32 -16.18
CA ARG A 456 -26.36 -20.40 -16.58
C ARG A 456 -26.96 -19.01 -16.71
N ARG A 457 -27.61 -18.79 -17.85
CA ARG A 457 -28.44 -17.61 -18.14
C ARG A 457 -29.88 -18.07 -18.28
N GLY A 458 -30.66 -17.93 -17.22
CA GLY A 458 -31.98 -18.58 -17.13
C GLY A 458 -31.86 -20.10 -17.22
N LYS A 459 -32.33 -20.69 -18.33
CA LYS A 459 -32.25 -22.13 -18.60
C LYS A 459 -31.07 -22.53 -19.50
N GLU A 460 -30.45 -21.57 -20.17
CA GLU A 460 -29.33 -21.80 -21.08
C GLU A 460 -28.05 -22.09 -20.29
N LYS A 461 -27.27 -23.07 -20.75
CA LYS A 461 -25.94 -23.37 -20.21
C LYS A 461 -24.89 -22.80 -21.16
N LEU A 462 -23.96 -22.03 -20.61
CA LEU A 462 -22.91 -21.33 -21.35
C LEU A 462 -21.54 -21.75 -20.81
N GLU A 463 -20.52 -21.74 -21.67
CA GLU A 463 -19.12 -21.89 -21.26
C GLU A 463 -18.29 -20.81 -21.94
N PHE A 464 -17.57 -20.03 -21.13
CA PHE A 464 -16.67 -18.99 -21.58
C PHE A 464 -15.25 -19.34 -21.18
N ILE A 465 -14.29 -19.23 -22.09
CA ILE A 465 -12.87 -19.38 -21.79
C ILE A 465 -12.27 -17.98 -21.73
N LEU A 466 -11.86 -17.57 -20.54
CA LEU A 466 -11.25 -16.26 -20.32
C LEU A 466 -9.74 -16.40 -20.18
N ARG A 467 -9.01 -15.41 -20.70
CA ARG A 467 -7.63 -15.14 -20.28
C ARG A 467 -7.69 -13.93 -19.34
N PRO A 468 -7.55 -14.11 -18.02
CA PRO A 468 -7.53 -13.00 -17.09
C PRO A 468 -6.34 -12.08 -17.34
N GLU A 469 -6.50 -10.79 -17.02
CA GLU A 469 -5.38 -9.87 -16.86
C GLU A 469 -4.72 -10.12 -15.50
N ILE A 470 -3.40 -10.02 -15.39
CA ILE A 470 -2.73 -10.10 -14.09
C ILE A 470 -2.65 -8.69 -13.53
N ARG A 471 -3.48 -8.39 -12.53
CA ARG A 471 -3.38 -7.13 -11.77
C ARG A 471 -2.34 -7.30 -10.66
N THR A 472 -1.49 -6.30 -10.52
CA THR A 472 -0.49 -6.19 -9.47
C THR A 472 -0.64 -4.84 -8.79
N GLU A 473 -0.70 -4.85 -7.47
CA GLU A 473 -0.74 -3.68 -6.62
C GLU A 473 0.42 -3.79 -5.64
N ASN A 474 1.23 -2.74 -5.58
CA ASN A 474 2.35 -2.67 -4.69
C ASN A 474 2.43 -1.26 -4.14
N THR A 475 1.95 -1.09 -2.92
CA THR A 475 1.91 0.21 -2.27
C THR A 475 2.68 0.16 -0.98
N ILE A 476 3.48 1.19 -0.76
CA ILE A 476 4.09 1.48 0.53
C ILE A 476 3.54 2.81 1.01
N VAL A 477 3.05 2.85 2.24
CA VAL A 477 2.53 4.06 2.88
C VAL A 477 3.14 4.23 4.26
N VAL A 478 3.29 5.49 4.68
CA VAL A 478 3.59 5.82 6.08
C VAL A 478 2.30 5.66 6.86
N GLU A 479 2.32 4.76 7.84
CA GLU A 479 1.17 4.44 8.70
C GLU A 479 1.17 5.28 9.96
#